data_AF-A0A2W7PTZ7-F1
#
_entry.id   AF-A0A2W7PTZ7-F1
#
_cell.length_a   1.000
_cell.length_b   1.000
_cell.length_c   1.000
_cell.angle_alpha   90.00
_cell.angle_beta   90.00
_cell.angle_gamma   90.00
#
_symmetry.space_group_name_H-M   'P 1'
#
loop_
_entity.id
_entity.type
_entity.pdbx_description
1 polymer ?
#
loop_
_entity_poly.entity_id
_entity_poly.type
_entity_poly.pdbx_seq_one_letter_code
_entity_poly.pdbx_strand_id
1 'polypeptide(L)'
;MSRRICVEVYDRIISAMPHWHSDNDETGTVKVVMTGNATDPASFQPHLRSKTKLEGLRRRYKDASDPLKLVIVRDMWLTGFDAPCMHTLYVDKPMRGHGLMQAIARVNRVFSGKPAGLVVDYIGLAAELKSALAHYSQGDQEQTGIDEREAVGAFMTTLDVMRGIFHGFDYKAALGATGAERLEILPRAVNHVLGQARTDPTASEKPFGTRFQDAAANLVRAFKLAAGSTEAATHAEEVAFFLAVRSALKKLDVGSTTGRRTDPDFAIEQLLNRAVASTEVVDILEACGFDRPDISVLSEEFLIEIQNLEYKNLAVEALKKLLNGEIKARMRGNVVQKERFSDRLNGAIARYHNRSVDALQVIQELIALAKDLKAEPEDDLSDAERSFYDALAQNQSAVEVMGNEELRIIATVLVNSVRDSSGVDWWRRDDVRAKMRVAVKRILRRHGYPPDLQAEAVMLVIKQAEAMAQLVT
;
A
#
# COMPACT_ATOMS: atom_id res chain seq x y z
N MET A 1 21.85 14.61 -30.74
CA MET A 1 22.00 13.15 -30.92
C MET A 1 22.13 12.73 -32.39
N SER A 2 23.18 11.97 -32.73
CA SER A 2 23.40 11.32 -34.03
C SER A 2 23.08 9.83 -33.95
N ARG A 3 22.96 9.13 -35.10
CA ARG A 3 22.73 7.67 -35.13
C ARG A 3 23.82 6.89 -34.40
N ARG A 4 25.07 7.35 -34.50
CA ARG A 4 26.21 6.83 -33.74
C ARG A 4 25.97 6.90 -32.23
N ILE A 5 25.54 8.06 -31.73
CA ILE A 5 25.26 8.23 -30.30
C ILE A 5 24.13 7.31 -29.85
N CYS A 6 23.10 7.06 -30.67
CA CYS A 6 22.03 6.13 -30.30
C CYS A 6 22.56 4.71 -30.03
N VAL A 7 23.50 4.23 -30.86
CA VAL A 7 24.13 2.92 -30.68
C VAL A 7 25.08 2.93 -29.47
N GLU A 8 25.92 3.96 -29.32
CA GLU A 8 26.83 4.06 -28.18
C GLU A 8 26.09 4.13 -26.83
N VAL A 9 24.95 4.85 -26.78
CA VAL A 9 24.09 4.92 -25.58
C VAL A 9 23.48 3.54 -25.30
N TYR A 10 23.03 2.84 -26.34
CA TYR A 10 22.54 1.48 -26.20
C TYR A 10 23.61 0.55 -25.62
N ASP A 11 24.81 0.57 -26.19
CA ASP A 11 25.93 -0.28 -25.76
C ASP A 11 26.33 0.02 -24.30
N ARG A 12 26.34 1.29 -23.89
CA ARG A 12 26.58 1.68 -22.50
C ARG A 12 25.48 1.19 -21.55
N ILE A 13 24.21 1.26 -21.95
CA ILE A 13 23.09 0.74 -21.15
C ILE A 13 23.21 -0.77 -21.02
N ILE A 14 23.50 -1.49 -22.10
CA ILE A 14 23.65 -2.95 -22.05
C ILE A 14 24.88 -3.37 -21.24
N SER A 15 25.97 -2.61 -21.30
CA SER A 15 27.16 -2.88 -20.47
C SER A 15 26.85 -2.73 -18.97
N ALA A 16 26.02 -1.76 -18.59
CA ALA A 16 25.60 -1.57 -17.21
C ALA A 16 24.47 -2.54 -16.79
N MET A 17 23.59 -2.92 -17.72
CA MET A 17 22.42 -3.76 -17.48
C MET A 17 22.30 -4.86 -18.54
N PRO A 18 23.12 -5.93 -18.47
CA PRO A 18 23.16 -6.95 -19.53
C PRO A 18 21.82 -7.65 -19.78
N HIS A 19 21.02 -7.85 -18.73
CA HIS A 19 19.70 -8.50 -18.79
C HIS A 19 18.63 -7.68 -19.52
N TRP A 20 18.89 -6.42 -19.90
CA TRP A 20 17.96 -5.60 -20.68
C TRP A 20 18.07 -5.85 -22.19
N HIS A 21 19.18 -6.47 -22.60
CA HIS A 21 19.44 -6.80 -23.99
C HIS A 21 18.62 -7.99 -24.48
N SER A 22 18.32 -7.97 -25.78
CA SER A 22 17.86 -9.15 -26.52
C SER A 22 18.13 -8.91 -28.00
N ASP A 23 18.61 -9.94 -28.70
CA ASP A 23 18.72 -9.94 -30.16
C ASP A 23 17.35 -10.03 -30.85
N ASN A 24 16.35 -10.61 -30.19
CA ASN A 24 14.99 -10.72 -30.74
C ASN A 24 14.21 -9.42 -30.51
N ASP A 25 13.60 -8.89 -31.57
CA ASP A 25 12.76 -7.70 -31.55
C ASP A 25 11.42 -7.87 -30.83
N GLU A 26 11.04 -9.10 -30.50
CA GLU A 26 9.84 -9.41 -29.71
C GLU A 26 10.11 -9.41 -28.19
N THR A 27 11.39 -9.40 -27.78
CA THR A 27 11.78 -9.39 -26.37
C THR A 27 12.79 -8.25 -26.09
N GLY A 28 13.24 -8.15 -24.83
CA GLY A 28 14.17 -7.11 -24.38
C GLY A 28 13.49 -5.84 -23.89
N THR A 29 14.20 -5.13 -23.02
CA THR A 29 13.69 -3.95 -22.28
C THR A 29 14.07 -2.63 -22.94
N VAL A 30 15.16 -2.62 -23.73
CA VAL A 30 15.64 -1.45 -24.47
C VAL A 30 15.87 -1.79 -25.95
N LYS A 31 15.49 -0.88 -26.85
CA LYS A 31 15.74 -0.99 -28.29
C LYS A 31 16.10 0.36 -28.90
N VAL A 32 16.91 0.34 -29.96
CA VAL A 32 17.20 1.52 -30.79
C VAL A 32 16.28 1.51 -32.01
N VAL A 33 15.63 2.64 -32.29
CA VAL A 33 14.80 2.84 -33.48
C VAL A 33 15.38 4.00 -34.29
N MET A 34 15.94 3.67 -35.45
CA MET A 34 16.55 4.64 -36.37
C MET A 34 16.48 4.17 -37.81
N THR A 35 16.66 5.12 -38.73
CA THR A 35 16.76 4.86 -40.17
C THR A 35 18.15 4.37 -40.55
N GLY A 36 18.21 3.41 -41.48
CA GLY A 36 19.46 2.88 -42.04
C GLY A 36 19.84 3.50 -43.38
N ASN A 37 21.11 3.39 -43.72
CA ASN A 37 21.70 3.72 -45.02
C ASN A 37 22.72 2.64 -45.42
N ALA A 38 22.98 2.49 -46.73
CA ALA A 38 23.87 1.45 -47.26
C ALA A 38 25.34 1.60 -46.82
N THR A 39 25.75 2.81 -46.42
CA THR A 39 27.10 3.13 -45.96
C THR A 39 27.25 3.08 -44.43
N ASP A 40 26.24 2.59 -43.71
CA ASP A 40 26.28 2.57 -42.25
C ASP A 40 27.28 1.52 -41.71
N PRO A 41 27.96 1.82 -40.59
CA PRO A 41 28.88 0.87 -39.96
C PRO A 41 28.21 -0.45 -39.59
N ALA A 42 29.00 -1.53 -39.53
CA ALA A 42 28.53 -2.86 -39.14
C ALA A 42 27.83 -2.87 -37.76
N SER A 43 28.27 -2.03 -36.83
CA SER A 43 27.66 -1.88 -35.50
C SER A 43 26.22 -1.40 -35.53
N PHE A 44 25.75 -0.79 -36.63
CA PHE A 44 24.37 -0.30 -36.72
C PHE A 44 23.41 -1.40 -37.17
N GLN A 45 23.92 -2.42 -37.86
CA GLN A 45 23.11 -3.48 -38.49
C GLN A 45 22.12 -4.16 -37.53
N PRO A 46 22.44 -4.47 -36.26
CA PRO A 46 21.49 -5.05 -35.30
C PRO A 46 20.27 -4.15 -35.00
N HIS A 47 20.38 -2.86 -35.28
CA HIS A 47 19.34 -1.87 -35.01
C HIS A 47 18.55 -1.47 -36.27
N LEU A 48 19.03 -1.86 -37.46
CA LEU A 48 18.36 -1.59 -38.72
C LEU A 48 17.29 -2.65 -38.97
N ARG A 49 16.06 -2.19 -39.19
CA ARG A 49 14.87 -3.05 -39.24
C ARG A 49 14.01 -2.74 -40.45
N SER A 50 13.31 -3.75 -40.95
CA SER A 50 12.27 -3.56 -41.96
C SER A 50 11.08 -2.79 -41.36
N LYS A 51 10.26 -2.21 -42.24
CA LYS A 51 9.04 -1.48 -41.84
C LYS A 51 8.12 -2.33 -40.96
N THR A 52 7.98 -3.62 -41.28
CA THR A 52 7.15 -4.57 -40.51
C THR A 52 7.68 -4.75 -39.08
N LYS A 53 9.00 -4.93 -38.92
CA LYS A 53 9.64 -5.05 -37.59
C LYS A 53 9.51 -3.76 -36.77
N LEU A 54 9.62 -2.60 -37.41
CA LEU A 54 9.44 -1.30 -36.76
C LEU A 54 8.00 -1.10 -36.26
N GLU A 55 6.99 -1.51 -37.01
CA GLU A 55 5.60 -1.50 -36.55
C GLU A 55 5.35 -2.51 -35.40
N GLY A 56 6.07 -3.65 -35.39
CA GLY A 56 6.09 -4.56 -34.25
C GLY A 56 6.57 -3.87 -32.97
N LEU A 57 7.73 -3.20 -33.01
CA LEU A 57 8.23 -2.40 -31.88
C LEU A 57 7.27 -1.28 -31.48
N ARG A 58 6.64 -0.65 -32.47
CA ARG A 58 5.63 0.40 -32.24
C ARG A 58 4.44 -0.13 -31.43
N ARG A 59 3.98 -1.34 -31.73
CA ARG A 59 2.88 -2.01 -31.01
C ARG A 59 3.31 -2.38 -29.59
N ARG A 60 4.49 -2.98 -29.43
CA ARG A 60 5.06 -3.35 -28.13
C ARG A 60 5.14 -2.15 -27.19
N TYR A 61 5.71 -1.04 -27.66
CA TYR A 61 5.91 0.15 -26.81
C TYR A 61 4.60 0.84 -26.38
N LYS A 62 3.49 0.62 -27.10
CA LYS A 62 2.17 1.14 -26.69
C LYS A 62 1.53 0.31 -25.58
N ASP A 63 1.95 -0.94 -25.42
CA ASP A 63 1.43 -1.82 -24.39
C ASP A 63 2.18 -1.59 -23.07
N ALA A 64 1.48 -1.06 -22.07
CA ALA A 64 2.06 -0.78 -20.76
C ALA A 64 2.55 -2.05 -20.03
N SER A 65 2.05 -3.23 -20.40
CA SER A 65 2.44 -4.52 -19.83
C SER A 65 3.66 -5.16 -20.52
N ASP A 66 4.04 -4.69 -21.72
CA ASP A 66 5.17 -5.24 -22.46
C ASP A 66 6.51 -4.94 -21.76
N PRO A 67 7.50 -5.85 -21.79
CA PRO A 67 8.81 -5.63 -21.19
C PRO A 67 9.62 -4.48 -21.83
N LEU A 68 9.30 -4.00 -23.03
CA LEU A 68 9.97 -2.89 -23.70
C LEU A 68 9.64 -1.56 -23.01
N LYS A 69 10.56 -1.04 -22.20
CA LYS A 69 10.37 0.19 -21.41
C LYS A 69 11.15 1.39 -21.91
N LEU A 70 12.19 1.20 -22.72
CA LEU A 70 13.03 2.27 -23.22
C LEU A 70 13.28 2.15 -24.72
N VAL A 71 13.06 3.24 -25.46
CA VAL A 71 13.39 3.32 -26.88
C VAL A 71 14.27 4.52 -27.16
N ILE A 72 15.42 4.27 -27.77
CA ILE A 72 16.39 5.29 -28.14
C ILE A 72 16.14 5.66 -29.60
N VAL A 73 15.90 6.95 -29.87
CA VAL A 73 15.57 7.46 -31.20
C VAL A 73 16.43 8.66 -31.60
N ARG A 74 16.66 8.82 -32.90
CA ARG A 74 17.30 10.03 -33.46
C ARG A 74 16.26 11.03 -33.99
N ASP A 75 15.41 10.60 -34.93
CA ASP A 75 14.31 11.38 -35.50
C ASP A 75 12.97 10.63 -35.45
N MET A 76 13.04 9.30 -35.53
CA MET A 76 11.86 8.47 -35.55
C MET A 76 11.07 8.63 -34.25
N TRP A 77 9.75 8.61 -34.37
CA TRP A 77 8.81 8.68 -33.25
C TRP A 77 8.79 10.01 -32.47
N LEU A 78 9.61 11.00 -32.86
CA LEU A 78 9.45 12.38 -32.38
C LEU A 78 8.21 13.04 -33.00
N THR A 79 7.80 12.59 -34.19
CA THR A 79 6.58 13.02 -34.89
C THR A 79 5.71 11.82 -35.27
N GLY A 80 4.38 11.99 -35.25
CA GLY A 80 3.41 10.99 -35.70
C GLY A 80 3.29 9.71 -34.86
N PHE A 81 4.13 9.52 -33.83
CA PHE A 81 4.00 8.42 -32.87
C PHE A 81 3.09 8.82 -31.71
N ASP A 82 2.26 7.90 -31.23
CA ASP A 82 1.30 8.20 -30.16
C ASP A 82 1.20 6.97 -29.24
N ALA A 83 1.66 7.17 -28.00
CA ALA A 83 1.68 6.18 -26.94
C ALA A 83 1.28 6.88 -25.64
N PRO A 84 -0.02 6.86 -25.25
CA PRO A 84 -0.51 7.54 -24.06
C PRO A 84 0.23 7.14 -22.76
N CYS A 85 0.64 5.88 -22.67
CA CYS A 85 1.40 5.33 -21.54
C CYS A 85 2.84 5.89 -21.40
N MET A 86 3.37 6.58 -22.42
CA MET A 86 4.71 7.14 -22.39
C MET A 86 4.79 8.32 -21.41
N HIS A 87 5.58 8.19 -20.34
CA HIS A 87 5.68 9.18 -19.27
C HIS A 87 6.88 10.13 -19.42
N THR A 88 8.06 9.61 -19.76
CA THR A 88 9.32 10.36 -19.69
C THR A 88 9.97 10.52 -21.07
N LEU A 89 10.45 11.72 -21.38
CA LEU A 89 11.27 12.03 -22.56
C LEU A 89 12.65 12.51 -22.10
N TYR A 90 13.68 11.75 -22.45
CA TYR A 90 15.08 12.14 -22.25
C TYR A 90 15.60 12.83 -23.51
N VAL A 91 16.15 14.04 -23.36
CA VAL A 91 16.51 14.89 -24.49
C VAL A 91 17.99 15.24 -24.49
N ASP A 92 18.70 14.71 -25.49
CA ASP A 92 20.09 15.07 -25.82
C ASP A 92 20.19 15.43 -27.32
N LYS A 93 19.21 16.21 -27.80
CA LYS A 93 19.17 16.73 -29.16
C LYS A 93 18.68 18.17 -29.21
N PRO A 94 19.44 19.10 -29.80
CA PRO A 94 18.96 20.46 -30.04
C PRO A 94 17.67 20.42 -30.86
N MET A 95 16.59 20.96 -30.30
CA MET A 95 15.27 21.05 -30.92
C MET A 95 14.72 22.46 -30.71
N ARG A 96 14.02 22.99 -31.72
CA ARG A 96 13.48 24.36 -31.69
C ARG A 96 12.07 24.41 -32.27
N GLY A 97 11.31 25.41 -31.83
CA GLY A 97 9.98 25.72 -32.33
C GLY A 97 9.04 24.52 -32.34
N HIS A 98 8.36 24.30 -33.47
CA HIS A 98 7.37 23.23 -33.62
C HIS A 98 7.92 21.83 -33.36
N GLY A 99 9.18 21.54 -33.71
CA GLY A 99 9.76 20.21 -33.48
C GLY A 99 9.92 19.88 -32.00
N LEU A 100 10.27 20.88 -31.18
CA LEU A 100 10.36 20.74 -29.72
C LEU A 100 8.97 20.52 -29.11
N MET A 101 8.00 21.35 -29.49
CA MET A 101 6.62 21.24 -29.01
C MET A 101 5.98 19.90 -29.39
N GLN A 102 6.21 19.43 -30.61
CA GLN A 102 5.70 18.14 -31.07
C GLN A 102 6.28 16.97 -30.29
N ALA A 103 7.53 17.03 -29.85
CA ALA A 103 8.16 15.99 -29.03
C ALA A 103 7.63 16.02 -27.60
N ILE A 104 7.53 17.20 -26.98
CA ILE A 104 7.04 17.36 -25.59
C ILE A 104 5.55 17.00 -25.47
N ALA A 105 4.73 17.37 -26.45
CA ALA A 105 3.31 17.01 -26.46
C ALA A 105 3.07 15.48 -26.43
N ARG A 106 4.05 14.67 -26.82
CA ARG A 106 3.94 13.20 -26.79
C ARG A 106 3.93 12.65 -25.37
N VAL A 107 4.72 13.24 -24.48
CA VAL A 107 4.72 12.85 -23.06
C VAL A 107 3.58 13.50 -22.29
N ASN A 108 2.87 14.48 -22.84
CA ASN A 108 1.74 15.11 -22.16
C ASN A 108 0.35 14.50 -22.51
N ARG A 109 0.31 13.26 -23.01
CA ARG A 109 -0.95 12.52 -23.22
C ARG A 109 -1.51 12.01 -21.89
N VAL A 110 -2.80 12.20 -21.67
CA VAL A 110 -3.52 11.71 -20.48
C VAL A 110 -3.53 10.17 -20.46
N PHE A 111 -3.19 9.60 -19.31
CA PHE A 111 -3.19 8.15 -19.08
C PHE A 111 -3.43 7.87 -17.59
N SER A 112 -4.07 6.74 -17.26
CA SER A 112 -4.37 6.38 -15.87
C SER A 112 -3.08 6.22 -15.05
N GLY A 113 -3.02 6.87 -13.88
CA GLY A 113 -1.83 6.85 -13.01
C GLY A 113 -0.68 7.75 -13.46
N LYS A 114 -0.87 8.57 -14.51
CA LYS A 114 0.13 9.52 -15.01
C LYS A 114 -0.33 10.96 -14.71
N PRO A 115 0.27 11.65 -13.71
CA PRO A 115 -0.15 13.00 -13.33
C PRO A 115 0.32 14.07 -14.34
N ALA A 116 1.50 13.88 -14.94
CA ALA A 116 2.08 14.78 -15.93
C ALA A 116 3.09 14.02 -16.82
N GLY A 117 3.54 14.65 -17.90
CA GLY A 117 4.72 14.21 -18.65
C GLY A 117 6.00 14.77 -18.06
N LEU A 118 7.05 13.95 -17.95
CA LEU A 118 8.38 14.38 -17.50
C LEU A 118 9.32 14.56 -18.70
N VAL A 119 9.97 15.72 -18.79
CA VAL A 119 11.03 15.98 -19.77
C VAL A 119 12.34 16.16 -19.02
N VAL A 120 13.33 15.32 -19.34
CA VAL A 120 14.67 15.38 -18.77
C VAL A 120 15.60 15.92 -19.84
N ASP A 121 16.15 17.11 -19.60
CA ASP A 121 16.91 17.87 -20.59
C ASP A 121 18.40 17.92 -20.22
N TYR A 122 19.25 17.38 -21.09
CA TYR A 122 20.70 17.33 -20.89
C TYR A 122 21.46 18.47 -21.58
N ILE A 123 20.78 19.32 -22.35
CA ILE A 123 21.39 20.34 -23.23
C ILE A 123 20.91 21.77 -22.92
N GLY A 124 19.82 21.94 -22.17
CA GLY A 124 19.32 23.26 -21.77
C GLY A 124 18.35 23.88 -22.78
N LEU A 125 17.33 23.16 -23.19
CA LEU A 125 16.21 23.56 -24.04
C LEU A 125 15.17 24.45 -23.36
N ALA A 126 15.36 24.87 -22.11
CA ALA A 126 14.39 25.71 -21.39
C ALA A 126 14.10 27.03 -22.14
N ALA A 127 15.13 27.66 -22.71
CA ALA A 127 14.98 28.90 -23.48
C ALA A 127 14.22 28.66 -24.80
N GLU A 128 14.58 27.60 -25.53
CA GLU A 128 13.90 27.17 -26.75
C GLU A 128 12.44 26.78 -26.49
N LEU A 129 12.15 26.14 -25.35
CA LEU A 129 10.81 25.76 -24.94
C LEU A 129 9.97 27.01 -24.66
N LYS A 130 10.49 27.94 -23.86
CA LYS A 130 9.85 29.23 -23.58
C LYS A 130 9.56 30.01 -24.86
N SER A 131 10.52 30.04 -25.79
CA SER A 131 10.33 30.67 -27.09
C SER A 131 9.30 29.95 -27.96
N ALA A 132 9.23 28.62 -27.93
CA ALA A 132 8.27 27.85 -28.71
C ALA A 132 6.84 27.99 -28.16
N LEU A 133 6.70 28.10 -26.84
CA LEU A 133 5.44 28.36 -26.14
C LEU A 133 4.90 29.78 -26.34
N ALA A 134 5.77 30.75 -26.60
CA ALA A 134 5.38 32.13 -26.90
C ALA A 134 4.42 32.25 -28.11
N HIS A 135 4.36 31.23 -28.97
CA HIS A 135 3.47 31.15 -30.13
C HIS A 135 2.10 30.49 -29.83
N TYR A 136 1.88 29.99 -28.61
CA TYR A 136 0.63 29.36 -28.16
C TYR A 136 -0.24 30.34 -27.34
N SER A 137 -1.51 29.98 -27.10
CA SER A 137 -2.48 30.87 -26.43
C SER A 137 -2.08 31.22 -24.99
N GLN A 138 -2.50 32.37 -24.45
CA GLN A 138 -2.17 32.78 -23.08
C GLN A 138 -2.53 31.72 -22.02
N GLY A 139 -3.65 31.00 -22.20
CA GLY A 139 -4.05 29.91 -21.31
C GLY A 139 -3.13 28.69 -21.34
N ASP A 140 -2.45 28.43 -22.47
CA ASP A 140 -1.45 27.36 -22.58
C ASP A 140 -0.08 27.80 -22.02
N GLN A 141 0.22 29.10 -22.06
CA GLN A 141 1.45 29.69 -21.50
C GLN A 141 1.43 29.69 -19.96
N GLU A 142 0.28 29.93 -19.34
CA GLU A 142 0.13 29.89 -17.88
C GLU A 142 0.24 28.47 -17.28
N GLN A 143 0.05 27.43 -18.09
CA GLN A 143 0.13 26.03 -17.66
C GLN A 143 1.50 25.37 -17.87
N THR A 144 2.51 26.11 -18.37
CA THR A 144 3.76 25.49 -18.85
C THR A 144 4.98 25.84 -18.01
N GLY A 145 5.45 24.81 -17.29
CA GLY A 145 6.67 24.85 -16.48
C GLY A 145 6.42 25.48 -15.12
N ILE A 146 6.64 24.70 -14.07
CA ILE A 146 6.73 25.27 -12.72
C ILE A 146 8.08 25.98 -12.66
N ASP A 147 8.10 27.25 -12.26
CA ASP A 147 9.36 27.96 -12.01
C ASP A 147 10.15 27.15 -10.97
N GLU A 148 11.42 26.87 -11.24
CA GLU A 148 12.28 26.14 -10.30
C GLU A 148 12.25 26.79 -8.91
N ARG A 149 12.17 28.12 -8.84
CA ARG A 149 12.05 28.85 -7.57
C ARG A 149 10.73 28.58 -6.86
N GLU A 150 9.63 28.46 -7.60
CA GLU A 150 8.32 28.13 -7.04
C GLU A 150 8.27 26.67 -6.58
N ALA A 151 8.85 25.75 -7.36
CA ALA A 151 8.99 24.35 -6.99
C ALA A 151 9.85 24.19 -5.71
N VAL A 152 10.99 24.88 -5.62
CA VAL A 152 11.86 24.90 -4.44
C VAL A 152 11.12 25.54 -3.25
N GLY A 153 10.40 26.65 -3.46
CA GLY A 153 9.62 27.30 -2.40
C GLY A 153 8.53 26.39 -1.83
N ALA A 154 7.79 25.69 -2.69
CA ALA A 154 6.80 24.70 -2.29
C ALA A 154 7.45 23.52 -1.56
N PHE A 155 8.60 23.03 -2.05
CA PHE A 155 9.37 21.98 -1.40
C PHE A 155 9.79 22.38 0.00
N MET A 156 10.43 23.55 0.17
CA MET A 156 10.87 24.04 1.48
C MET A 156 9.70 24.21 2.45
N THR A 157 8.56 24.72 1.97
CA THR A 157 7.34 24.84 2.78
C THR A 157 6.86 23.49 3.29
N THR A 158 6.79 22.48 2.41
CA THR A 158 6.39 21.12 2.82
C THR A 158 7.42 20.45 3.73
N LEU A 159 8.71 20.76 3.54
CA LEU A 159 9.78 20.26 4.39
C LEU A 159 9.67 20.84 5.80
N ASP A 160 9.40 22.14 5.93
CA ASP A 160 9.22 22.79 7.22
C ASP A 160 7.98 22.28 7.98
N VAL A 161 6.90 21.92 7.28
CA VAL A 161 5.77 21.21 7.91
C VAL A 161 6.23 19.89 8.52
N MET A 162 7.03 19.10 7.80
CA MET A 162 7.57 17.83 8.31
C MET A 162 8.51 18.05 9.49
N ARG A 163 9.39 19.07 9.43
CA ARG A 163 10.23 19.48 10.57
C ARG A 163 9.40 19.86 11.79
N GLY A 164 8.26 20.54 11.58
CA GLY A 164 7.30 20.86 12.63
C GLY A 164 6.72 19.61 13.31
N ILE A 165 6.38 18.57 12.53
CA ILE A 165 5.92 17.28 13.08
C ILE A 165 7.03 16.59 13.89
N PHE A 166 8.30 16.75 13.52
CA PHE A 166 9.41 16.21 14.29
C PHE A 166 9.95 17.16 15.37
N HIS A 167 9.27 18.27 15.66
CA HIS A 167 9.69 19.16 16.74
C HIS A 167 9.79 18.42 18.07
N GLY A 168 10.92 18.59 18.77
CA GLY A 168 11.23 17.88 20.02
C GLY A 168 11.84 16.48 19.83
N PHE A 169 12.03 16.02 18.60
CA PHE A 169 12.72 14.76 18.28
C PHE A 169 13.98 15.04 17.46
N ASP A 170 15.13 14.55 17.93
CA ASP A 170 16.40 14.72 17.20
C ASP A 170 16.55 13.68 16.08
N TYR A 171 15.85 13.93 14.97
CA TYR A 171 16.02 13.12 13.75
C TYR A 171 17.33 13.44 13.01
N LYS A 172 18.04 14.53 13.35
CA LYS A 172 19.27 14.91 12.66
C LYS A 172 20.38 13.90 12.90
N ALA A 173 20.35 13.23 14.05
CA ALA A 173 21.23 12.10 14.35
C ALA A 173 21.10 10.94 13.33
N ALA A 174 20.00 10.84 12.57
CA ALA A 174 19.83 9.83 11.52
C ALA A 174 20.39 10.26 10.15
N LEU A 175 20.74 11.55 9.98
CA LEU A 175 21.32 12.09 8.76
C LEU A 175 22.81 11.74 8.74
N GLY A 176 23.28 11.08 7.69
CA GLY A 176 24.64 10.52 7.63
C GLY A 176 24.92 9.28 8.50
N ALA A 177 23.94 8.78 9.26
CA ALA A 177 24.09 7.58 10.08
C ALA A 177 24.18 6.30 9.24
N THR A 178 24.88 5.29 9.75
CA THR A 178 24.94 3.95 9.17
C THR A 178 23.56 3.27 9.20
N GLY A 179 23.37 2.22 8.39
CA GLY A 179 22.13 1.46 8.38
C GLY A 179 21.71 0.97 9.78
N ALA A 180 22.67 0.51 10.59
CA ALA A 180 22.42 0.04 11.95
C ALA A 180 21.97 1.16 12.90
N GLU A 181 22.66 2.30 12.91
CA GLU A 181 22.29 3.46 13.75
C GLU A 181 20.91 4.02 13.38
N ARG A 182 20.56 4.01 12.09
CA ARG A 182 19.21 4.40 11.64
C ARG A 182 18.12 3.46 12.17
N LEU A 183 18.42 2.17 12.32
CA LEU A 183 17.48 1.19 12.89
C LEU A 183 17.21 1.42 14.38
N GLU A 184 18.14 2.06 15.11
CA GLU A 184 17.90 2.46 16.49
C GLU A 184 17.02 3.71 16.59
N ILE A 185 17.17 4.65 15.64
CA ILE A 185 16.46 5.93 15.65
C ILE A 185 15.03 5.79 15.09
N LEU A 186 14.83 4.92 14.09
CA LEU A 186 13.56 4.78 13.38
C LEU A 186 12.38 4.39 14.30
N PRO A 187 12.49 3.41 15.22
CA PRO A 187 11.42 3.09 16.16
C PRO A 187 11.06 4.26 17.08
N ARG A 188 12.07 5.03 17.53
CA ARG A 188 11.87 6.24 18.34
C ARG A 188 11.11 7.31 17.56
N ALA A 189 11.46 7.50 16.30
CA ALA A 189 10.83 8.45 15.39
C ALA A 189 9.37 8.09 15.12
N VAL A 190 9.08 6.81 14.84
CA VAL A 190 7.73 6.30 14.66
C VAL A 190 6.90 6.49 15.94
N ASN A 191 7.46 6.15 17.10
CA ASN A 191 6.80 6.34 18.39
C ASN A 191 6.50 7.81 18.71
N HIS A 192 7.40 8.73 18.33
CA HIS A 192 7.22 10.17 18.44
C HIS A 192 6.04 10.66 17.58
N VAL A 193 5.99 10.26 16.30
CA VAL A 193 4.87 10.62 15.40
C VAL A 193 3.55 10.05 15.93
N LEU A 194 3.53 8.80 16.41
CA LEU A 194 2.33 8.21 17.03
C LEU A 194 1.94 8.93 18.33
N GLY A 195 2.91 9.46 19.07
CA GLY A 195 2.68 10.21 20.31
C GLY A 195 2.15 11.63 20.08
N GLN A 196 2.60 12.32 19.03
CA GLN A 196 2.12 13.67 18.69
C GLN A 196 0.64 13.71 18.28
N ALA A 197 0.09 12.58 17.82
CA ALA A 197 -1.36 12.40 17.66
C ALA A 197 -2.17 12.76 18.92
N ARG A 198 -1.53 12.66 20.10
CA ARG A 198 -2.15 12.87 21.41
C ARG A 198 -1.95 14.29 21.96
N THR A 199 -1.24 15.19 21.29
CA THR A 199 -0.97 16.55 21.81
C THR A 199 -1.60 17.68 21.01
N ASP A 200 -2.02 17.46 19.76
CA ASP A 200 -2.65 18.51 18.97
C ASP A 200 -4.07 18.84 19.48
N PRO A 201 -4.36 20.07 19.96
CA PRO A 201 -5.68 20.50 20.40
C PRO A 201 -6.62 20.82 19.22
N THR A 202 -6.08 20.99 18.01
CA THR A 202 -6.81 21.31 16.78
C THR A 202 -7.19 20.03 16.03
N ALA A 203 -7.74 19.06 16.75
CA ALA A 203 -8.26 17.81 16.21
C ALA A 203 -9.39 18.09 15.21
N SER A 204 -8.99 18.38 13.97
CA SER A 204 -9.78 18.24 12.76
C SER A 204 -10.28 16.79 12.66
N GLU A 205 -11.31 16.57 11.85
CA GLU A 205 -12.02 15.29 11.66
C GLU A 205 -11.12 14.09 11.28
N LYS A 206 -9.81 14.29 11.00
CA LYS A 206 -8.89 13.24 10.54
C LYS A 206 -7.87 12.83 11.62
N PRO A 207 -7.65 11.51 11.84
CA PRO A 207 -6.58 11.02 12.71
C PRO A 207 -5.20 11.56 12.32
N PHE A 208 -4.34 11.84 13.30
CA PHE A 208 -3.01 12.42 13.07
C PHE A 208 -2.10 11.54 12.20
N GLY A 209 -2.24 10.20 12.28
CA GLY A 209 -1.54 9.30 11.37
C GLY A 209 -1.85 9.62 9.91
N THR A 210 -3.09 9.97 9.58
CA THR A 210 -3.50 10.41 8.24
C THR A 210 -2.89 11.76 7.88
N ARG A 211 -2.81 12.71 8.84
CA ARG A 211 -2.15 14.01 8.61
C ARG A 211 -0.67 13.88 8.29
N PHE A 212 0.05 13.01 9.01
CA PHE A 212 1.45 12.72 8.71
C PHE A 212 1.60 12.08 7.32
N GLN A 213 0.74 11.11 6.98
CA GLN A 213 0.76 10.47 5.66
C GLN A 213 0.48 11.48 4.53
N ASP A 214 -0.48 12.39 4.72
CA ASP A 214 -0.81 13.46 3.77
C ASP A 214 0.35 14.47 3.63
N ALA A 215 0.96 14.88 4.74
CA ALA A 215 2.11 15.78 4.75
C ALA A 215 3.33 15.15 4.06
N ALA A 216 3.63 13.88 4.34
CA ALA A 216 4.71 13.16 3.70
C ALA A 216 4.44 12.95 2.20
N ALA A 217 3.19 12.68 1.79
CA ALA A 217 2.81 12.60 0.38
C ALA A 217 2.97 13.96 -0.35
N ASN A 218 2.69 15.07 0.33
CA ASN A 218 2.92 16.41 -0.22
C ASN A 218 4.40 16.71 -0.37
N LEU A 219 5.22 16.36 0.64
CA LEU A 219 6.68 16.50 0.57
C LEU A 219 7.26 15.73 -0.62
N VAL A 220 6.83 14.49 -0.84
CA VAL A 220 7.26 13.68 -2.00
C VAL A 220 6.94 14.38 -3.31
N ARG A 221 5.72 14.87 -3.47
CA ARG A 221 5.31 15.58 -4.69
C ARG A 221 6.13 16.84 -4.91
N ALA A 222 6.34 17.65 -3.87
CA ALA A 222 7.11 18.88 -3.98
C ALA A 222 8.60 18.60 -4.25
N PHE A 223 9.20 17.61 -3.59
CA PHE A 223 10.57 17.17 -3.84
C PHE A 223 10.79 16.74 -5.29
N LYS A 224 9.84 16.00 -5.89
CA LYS A 224 9.92 15.60 -7.30
C LYS A 224 9.98 16.79 -8.25
N LEU A 225 9.23 17.85 -7.95
CA LEU A 225 9.21 19.06 -8.75
C LEU A 225 10.51 19.86 -8.59
N ALA A 226 11.13 19.81 -7.41
CA ALA A 226 12.38 20.50 -7.10
C ALA A 226 13.65 19.66 -7.32
N ALA A 227 13.55 18.38 -7.73
CA ALA A 227 14.65 17.41 -7.70
C ALA A 227 15.90 17.79 -8.52
N GLY A 228 15.76 18.73 -9.48
CA GLY A 228 16.88 19.27 -10.26
C GLY A 228 17.68 20.36 -9.56
N SER A 229 17.18 20.91 -8.45
CA SER A 229 17.80 22.01 -7.71
C SER A 229 18.88 21.54 -6.72
N THR A 230 19.84 22.42 -6.44
CA THR A 230 20.86 22.20 -5.40
C THR A 230 20.25 22.09 -4.00
N GLU A 231 19.18 22.82 -3.75
CA GLU A 231 18.45 22.87 -2.49
C GLU A 231 17.76 21.53 -2.20
N ALA A 232 17.09 20.94 -3.20
CA ALA A 232 16.51 19.61 -3.05
C ALA A 232 17.59 18.56 -2.79
N ALA A 233 18.71 18.60 -3.51
CA ALA A 233 19.82 17.67 -3.31
C ALA A 233 20.40 17.75 -1.89
N THR A 234 20.51 18.96 -1.33
CA THR A 234 21.04 19.19 0.03
C THR A 234 20.15 18.56 1.11
N HIS A 235 18.83 18.49 0.87
CA HIS A 235 17.86 17.94 1.82
C HIS A 235 17.40 16.51 1.49
N ALA A 236 18.03 15.84 0.52
CA ALA A 236 17.60 14.52 0.05
C ALA A 236 17.63 13.45 1.16
N GLU A 237 18.64 13.46 2.03
CA GLU A 237 18.72 12.52 3.17
C GLU A 237 17.62 12.75 4.21
N GLU A 238 17.29 14.01 4.48
CA GLU A 238 16.22 14.40 5.39
C GLU A 238 14.86 13.95 4.86
N VAL A 239 14.61 14.15 3.56
CA VAL A 239 13.41 13.64 2.89
C VAL A 239 13.36 12.11 2.95
N ALA A 240 14.47 11.42 2.68
CA ALA A 240 14.52 9.97 2.72
C ALA A 240 14.20 9.41 4.12
N PHE A 241 14.71 10.04 5.18
CA PHE A 241 14.38 9.65 6.56
C PHE A 241 12.88 9.77 6.85
N PHE A 242 12.24 10.88 6.48
CA PHE A 242 10.80 11.04 6.67
C PHE A 242 9.98 10.00 5.89
N LEU A 243 10.44 9.59 4.71
CA LEU A 243 9.81 8.53 3.94
C LEU A 243 10.01 7.14 4.55
N ALA A 244 11.16 6.89 5.18
CA ALA A 244 11.36 5.68 5.95
C ALA A 244 10.32 5.58 7.09
N VAL A 245 10.09 6.67 7.84
CA VAL A 245 9.05 6.76 8.88
C VAL A 245 7.62 6.60 8.31
N ARG A 246 7.36 7.13 7.11
CA ARG A 246 6.08 6.94 6.41
C ARG A 246 5.82 5.50 6.02
N SER A 247 6.81 4.86 5.40
CA SER A 247 6.74 3.46 4.97
C SER A 247 6.53 2.53 6.17
N ALA A 248 7.29 2.77 7.22
CA ALA A 248 7.16 2.18 8.54
C ALA A 248 5.72 2.22 9.08
N LEU A 249 5.12 3.41 9.16
CA LEU A 249 3.74 3.58 9.63
C LEU A 249 2.73 2.89 8.71
N LYS A 250 2.92 2.94 7.38
CA LYS A 250 2.05 2.28 6.40
C LYS A 250 2.06 0.76 6.57
N LYS A 251 3.21 0.18 6.92
CA LYS A 251 3.33 -1.25 7.24
C LYS A 251 2.62 -1.64 8.53
N LEU A 252 2.48 -0.73 9.50
CA LEU A 252 1.77 -1.00 10.75
C LEU A 252 0.24 -0.95 10.58
N ASP A 253 -0.26 -0.38 9.49
CA ASP A 253 -1.70 -0.27 9.26
C ASP A 253 -2.34 -1.61 8.84
N VAL A 254 -3.50 -1.90 9.41
CA VAL A 254 -4.23 -3.19 9.33
C VAL A 254 -4.74 -3.48 7.91
N GLY A 255 -4.87 -2.43 7.08
CA GLY A 255 -5.32 -2.51 5.69
C GLY A 255 -4.22 -2.79 4.66
N SER A 256 -2.94 -2.84 5.04
CA SER A 256 -1.82 -2.93 4.09
C SER A 256 -1.50 -4.35 3.60
N THR A 257 -2.43 -5.31 3.70
CA THR A 257 -2.22 -6.68 3.22
C THR A 257 -2.10 -6.69 1.70
N THR A 258 -0.86 -6.68 1.21
CA THR A 258 -0.43 -7.16 -0.11
C THR A 258 -1.39 -6.88 -1.27
N GLY A 259 -1.47 -5.61 -1.64
CA GLY A 259 -1.62 -5.25 -3.04
C GLY A 259 -0.28 -4.73 -3.52
N ARG A 260 0.42 -5.49 -4.36
CA ARG A 260 1.54 -5.03 -5.20
C ARG A 260 1.00 -4.02 -6.24
N ARG A 261 0.18 -3.06 -5.82
CA ARG A 261 -0.12 -1.87 -6.60
C ARG A 261 1.16 -1.08 -6.55
N THR A 262 1.84 -1.05 -7.68
CA THR A 262 2.92 -0.11 -7.98
C THR A 262 2.37 1.28 -7.72
N ASP A 263 2.51 1.76 -6.49
CA ASP A 263 2.34 3.15 -6.16
C ASP A 263 3.30 3.88 -7.12
N PRO A 264 2.86 4.82 -7.97
CA PRO A 264 3.80 5.59 -8.79
C PRO A 264 4.86 6.32 -7.94
N ASP A 265 4.62 6.45 -6.63
CA ASP A 265 5.59 6.90 -5.63
C ASP A 265 6.62 5.82 -5.24
N PHE A 266 6.34 4.53 -5.41
CA PHE A 266 7.21 3.41 -5.03
C PHE A 266 8.56 3.44 -5.76
N ALA A 267 8.59 3.80 -7.05
CA ALA A 267 9.84 3.90 -7.79
C ALA A 267 10.74 5.02 -7.26
N ILE A 268 10.15 6.07 -6.70
CA ILE A 268 10.87 7.23 -6.17
C ILE A 268 11.26 6.99 -4.72
N GLU A 269 10.39 6.35 -3.93
CA GLU A 269 10.76 5.76 -2.64
C GLU A 269 11.93 4.80 -2.82
N GLN A 270 11.92 3.93 -3.85
CA GLN A 270 13.01 2.99 -4.10
C GLN A 270 14.28 3.67 -4.61
N LEU A 271 14.19 4.75 -5.41
CA LEU A 271 15.36 5.53 -5.87
C LEU A 271 15.98 6.38 -4.76
N LEU A 272 15.17 7.02 -3.91
CA LEU A 272 15.60 7.73 -2.70
C LEU A 272 16.20 6.73 -1.69
N ASN A 273 15.55 5.59 -1.48
CA ASN A 273 16.07 4.50 -0.65
C ASN A 273 17.32 3.83 -1.25
N ARG A 274 17.62 4.01 -2.55
CA ARG A 274 18.86 3.53 -3.18
C ARG A 274 20.01 4.53 -3.06
N ALA A 275 19.69 5.83 -3.10
CA ALA A 275 20.65 6.89 -2.75
C ALA A 275 21.09 6.79 -1.29
N VAL A 276 20.22 6.26 -0.43
CA VAL A 276 20.50 5.85 0.94
C VAL A 276 20.84 4.36 0.96
N ALA A 277 22.03 4.01 0.46
CA ALA A 277 22.52 2.64 0.43
C ALA A 277 22.32 1.94 1.80
N SER A 278 21.70 0.75 1.77
CA SER A 278 21.49 -0.22 2.88
C SER A 278 20.14 -0.27 3.60
N THR A 279 19.14 0.53 3.24
CA THR A 279 17.78 0.30 3.75
C THR A 279 17.05 -0.75 2.91
N GLU A 280 17.47 -2.01 3.04
CA GLU A 280 16.46 -3.08 3.01
C GLU A 280 15.40 -2.67 4.01
N VAL A 281 14.13 -2.76 3.60
CA VAL A 281 13.02 -2.24 4.37
C VAL A 281 12.82 -3.16 5.58
N VAL A 282 13.71 -3.06 6.57
CA VAL A 282 13.69 -3.85 7.79
C VAL A 282 12.31 -3.70 8.37
N ASP A 283 11.66 -4.83 8.65
CA ASP A 283 10.40 -4.78 9.35
C ASP A 283 10.70 -4.12 10.71
N ILE A 284 10.07 -2.99 11.04
CA ILE A 284 10.30 -2.37 12.35
C ILE A 284 10.00 -3.37 13.46
N LEU A 285 9.10 -4.32 13.16
CA LEU A 285 8.84 -5.41 14.05
C LEU A 285 10.08 -6.29 14.23
N GLU A 286 10.75 -6.70 13.16
CA GLU A 286 12.03 -7.42 13.18
C GLU A 286 13.14 -6.62 13.88
N ALA A 287 13.27 -5.31 13.61
CA ALA A 287 14.24 -4.43 14.26
C ALA A 287 13.98 -4.25 15.78
N CYS A 288 12.73 -4.39 16.21
CA CYS A 288 12.35 -4.42 17.62
C CYS A 288 12.43 -5.83 18.23
N GLY A 289 12.93 -6.83 17.49
CA GLY A 289 13.14 -8.21 17.95
C GLY A 289 12.01 -9.19 17.63
N PHE A 290 11.06 -8.85 16.77
CA PHE A 290 9.82 -9.63 16.56
C PHE A 290 9.84 -10.59 15.35
N ASP A 291 11.00 -10.89 14.75
CA ASP A 291 11.10 -11.98 13.78
C ASP A 291 11.49 -13.29 14.49
N ARG A 292 10.47 -14.01 14.95
CA ARG A 292 10.62 -15.41 15.36
C ARG A 292 9.52 -16.24 14.68
N PRO A 293 9.86 -17.04 13.65
CA PRO A 293 8.90 -17.85 12.91
C PRO A 293 8.20 -18.95 13.73
N ASP A 294 8.66 -19.24 14.96
CA ASP A 294 8.18 -20.37 15.77
C ASP A 294 7.52 -19.98 17.10
N ILE A 295 7.37 -18.69 17.41
CA ILE A 295 6.62 -18.27 18.59
C ILE A 295 5.19 -18.00 18.14
N SER A 296 4.24 -18.78 18.68
CA SER A 296 2.81 -18.44 18.62
C SER A 296 2.68 -16.93 18.85
N VAL A 297 2.17 -16.18 17.88
CA VAL A 297 2.15 -14.70 17.85
C VAL A 297 1.45 -14.08 19.09
N LEU A 298 0.89 -14.92 19.97
CA LEU A 298 0.27 -14.60 21.26
C LEU A 298 0.85 -15.45 22.43
N SER A 299 2.12 -15.83 22.38
CA SER A 299 2.77 -16.53 23.50
C SER A 299 2.88 -15.62 24.72
N GLU A 300 2.96 -16.20 25.93
CA GLU A 300 3.05 -15.38 27.14
C GLU A 300 4.36 -14.60 27.18
N GLU A 301 5.45 -15.20 26.70
CA GLU A 301 6.77 -14.56 26.58
C GLU A 301 6.69 -13.33 25.66
N PHE A 302 6.07 -13.49 24.49
CA PHE A 302 5.91 -12.41 23.51
C PHE A 302 5.06 -11.24 24.05
N LEU A 303 3.96 -11.54 24.74
CA LEU A 303 3.11 -10.50 25.33
C LEU A 303 3.84 -9.73 26.43
N ILE A 304 4.70 -10.40 27.21
CA ILE A 304 5.57 -9.76 28.21
C ILE A 304 6.63 -8.88 27.54
N GLU A 305 7.27 -9.34 26.46
CA GLU A 305 8.23 -8.56 25.68
C GLU A 305 7.57 -7.27 25.16
N ILE A 306 6.39 -7.37 24.54
CA ILE A 306 5.64 -6.20 24.06
C ILE A 306 5.27 -5.25 25.20
N GLN A 307 4.82 -5.79 26.33
CA GLN A 307 4.46 -4.98 27.50
C GLN A 307 5.65 -4.14 27.99
N ASN A 308 6.87 -4.69 27.88
CA ASN A 308 8.10 -4.08 28.37
C ASN A 308 8.80 -3.18 27.33
N LEU A 309 8.32 -3.11 26.09
CA LEU A 309 8.88 -2.22 25.06
C LEU A 309 8.98 -0.77 25.55
N GLU A 310 10.12 -0.14 25.28
CA GLU A 310 10.33 1.28 25.58
C GLU A 310 9.31 2.16 24.84
N TYR A 311 8.98 1.79 23.61
CA TYR A 311 8.14 2.56 22.69
C TYR A 311 6.66 2.15 22.81
N LYS A 312 5.96 2.65 23.84
CA LYS A 312 4.57 2.24 24.14
C LYS A 312 3.56 2.54 23.04
N ASN A 313 3.69 3.66 22.31
CA ASN A 313 2.73 3.98 21.24
C ASN A 313 2.91 3.01 20.05
N LEU A 314 4.17 2.65 19.75
CA LEU A 314 4.49 1.63 18.75
C LEU A 314 3.95 0.25 19.16
N ALA A 315 4.09 -0.12 20.44
CA ALA A 315 3.57 -1.37 20.98
C ALA A 315 2.04 -1.51 20.80
N VAL A 316 1.28 -0.43 21.00
CA VAL A 316 -0.18 -0.42 20.77
C VAL A 316 -0.53 -0.71 19.30
N GLU A 317 0.11 -0.02 18.35
CA GLU A 317 -0.17 -0.24 16.91
C GLU A 317 0.30 -1.63 16.44
N ALA A 318 1.43 -2.12 16.97
CA ALA A 318 1.90 -3.48 16.70
C ALA A 318 0.88 -4.53 17.18
N LEU A 319 0.43 -4.46 18.45
CA LEU A 319 -0.59 -5.35 19.00
C LEU A 319 -1.90 -5.29 18.21
N LYS A 320 -2.36 -4.08 17.86
CA LYS A 320 -3.55 -3.89 17.04
C LYS A 320 -3.45 -4.60 15.70
N LYS A 321 -2.31 -4.49 15.00
CA LYS A 321 -2.09 -5.17 13.73
C LYS A 321 -2.09 -6.69 13.89
N LEU A 322 -1.35 -7.20 14.89
CA LEU A 322 -1.24 -8.63 15.17
C LEU A 322 -2.60 -9.24 15.55
N LEU A 323 -3.32 -8.62 16.49
CA LEU A 323 -4.64 -9.07 16.93
C LEU A 323 -5.66 -9.04 15.79
N ASN A 324 -5.65 -8.01 14.94
CA ASN A 324 -6.52 -7.98 13.77
C ASN A 324 -6.19 -9.11 12.77
N GLY A 325 -4.89 -9.42 12.58
CA GLY A 325 -4.45 -10.55 11.78
C GLY A 325 -4.95 -11.88 12.34
N GLU A 326 -4.79 -12.09 13.64
CA GLU A 326 -5.17 -13.31 14.32
C GLU A 326 -6.70 -13.51 14.38
N ILE A 327 -7.47 -12.45 14.68
CA ILE A 327 -8.94 -12.47 14.63
C ILE A 327 -9.40 -12.87 13.22
N LYS A 328 -8.77 -12.32 12.16
CA LYS A 328 -9.11 -12.69 10.77
C LYS A 328 -8.69 -14.11 10.41
N ALA A 329 -7.61 -14.64 10.99
CA ALA A 329 -7.09 -15.97 10.69
C ALA A 329 -7.85 -17.08 11.43
N ARG A 330 -8.01 -16.97 12.75
CA ARG A 330 -8.68 -17.96 13.59
C ARG A 330 -10.19 -17.95 13.42
N MET A 331 -10.80 -16.76 13.35
CA MET A 331 -12.26 -16.62 13.37
C MET A 331 -12.87 -16.57 11.96
N ARG A 332 -12.21 -17.17 10.95
CA ARG A 332 -12.77 -17.27 9.59
C ARG A 332 -14.15 -17.95 9.58
N GLY A 333 -14.30 -18.97 10.41
CA GLY A 333 -15.52 -19.77 10.54
C GLY A 333 -16.51 -19.32 11.59
N ASN A 334 -16.22 -18.29 12.40
CA ASN A 334 -17.10 -17.86 13.49
C ASN A 334 -17.32 -16.34 13.44
N VAL A 335 -18.41 -15.92 12.79
CA VAL A 335 -18.72 -14.51 12.54
C VAL A 335 -19.01 -13.77 13.84
N VAL A 336 -19.69 -14.44 14.78
CA VAL A 336 -20.12 -13.83 16.04
C VAL A 336 -18.92 -13.52 16.93
N GLN A 337 -18.01 -14.48 17.12
CA GLN A 337 -16.76 -14.22 17.84
C GLN A 337 -15.89 -13.20 17.11
N LYS A 338 -15.80 -13.28 15.78
CA LYS A 338 -15.05 -12.31 14.98
C LYS A 338 -15.53 -10.88 15.24
N GLU A 339 -16.84 -10.64 15.20
CA GLU A 339 -17.41 -9.30 15.47
C GLU A 339 -17.15 -8.88 16.90
N ARG A 340 -17.43 -9.74 17.89
CA ARG A 340 -17.20 -9.45 19.30
C ARG A 340 -15.75 -9.06 19.60
N PHE A 341 -14.77 -9.82 19.12
CA PHE A 341 -13.36 -9.52 19.32
C PHE A 341 -12.92 -8.28 18.53
N SER A 342 -13.45 -8.07 17.32
CA SER A 342 -13.18 -6.87 16.52
C SER A 342 -13.71 -5.60 17.21
N ASP A 343 -14.91 -5.64 17.77
CA ASP A 343 -15.54 -4.52 18.48
C ASP A 343 -14.80 -4.19 19.78
N ARG A 344 -14.39 -5.21 20.55
CA ARG A 344 -13.54 -5.02 21.73
C ARG A 344 -12.21 -4.37 21.37
N LEU A 345 -11.54 -4.86 20.32
CA LEU A 345 -10.28 -4.30 19.83
C LEU A 345 -10.46 -2.84 19.38
N ASN A 346 -11.45 -2.57 18.52
CA ASN A 346 -11.72 -1.23 18.02
C ASN A 346 -12.12 -0.28 19.15
N GLY A 347 -12.88 -0.75 20.14
CA GLY A 347 -13.26 0.02 21.32
C GLY A 347 -12.05 0.42 22.19
N ALA A 348 -11.12 -0.51 22.43
CA ALA A 348 -9.88 -0.23 23.16
C ALA A 348 -9.02 0.81 22.44
N ILE A 349 -8.88 0.66 21.11
CA ILE A 349 -8.13 1.59 20.25
C ILE A 349 -8.81 2.96 20.14
N ALA A 350 -10.14 3.01 20.09
CA ALA A 350 -10.88 4.27 20.07
C ALA A 350 -10.68 5.05 21.39
N ARG A 351 -10.71 4.37 22.54
CA ARG A 351 -10.42 5.00 23.84
C ARG A 351 -8.98 5.50 23.95
N TYR A 352 -8.03 4.76 23.37
CA TYR A 352 -6.64 5.20 23.25
C TYR A 352 -6.50 6.48 22.43
N HIS A 353 -7.08 6.52 21.22
CA HIS A 353 -7.01 7.69 20.35
C HIS A 353 -7.75 8.90 20.93
N ASN A 354 -8.88 8.68 21.62
CA ASN A 354 -9.65 9.74 22.26
C ASN A 354 -9.08 10.17 23.63
N ARG A 355 -7.85 9.74 23.97
CA ARG A 355 -7.14 10.08 25.22
C ARG A 355 -7.87 9.68 26.49
N SER A 356 -8.85 8.78 26.41
CA SER A 356 -9.58 8.29 27.58
C SER A 356 -8.76 7.29 28.40
N VAL A 357 -7.70 6.73 27.81
CA VAL A 357 -6.86 5.70 28.40
C VAL A 357 -5.40 5.91 27.97
N ASP A 358 -4.44 5.62 28.85
CA ASP A 358 -3.01 5.69 28.52
C ASP A 358 -2.51 4.45 27.76
N ALA A 359 -1.37 4.58 27.05
CA ALA A 359 -0.78 3.53 26.24
C ALA A 359 -0.55 2.23 27.04
N LEU A 360 -0.06 2.33 28.28
CA LEU A 360 0.16 1.16 29.14
C LEU A 360 -1.14 0.40 29.44
N GLN A 361 -2.22 1.12 29.76
CA GLN A 361 -3.50 0.52 30.09
C GLN A 361 -4.16 -0.11 28.84
N VAL A 362 -4.01 0.52 27.68
CA VAL A 362 -4.46 -0.07 26.40
C VAL A 362 -3.66 -1.32 26.08
N ILE A 363 -2.33 -1.31 26.24
CA ILE A 363 -1.50 -2.51 26.07
C ILE A 363 -1.99 -3.65 26.96
N GLN A 364 -2.29 -3.39 28.23
CA GLN A 364 -2.83 -4.40 29.14
C GLN A 364 -4.19 -4.95 28.66
N GLU A 365 -5.08 -4.09 28.17
CA GLU A 365 -6.37 -4.52 27.62
C GLU A 365 -6.20 -5.36 26.35
N LEU A 366 -5.28 -4.98 25.45
CA LEU A 366 -4.96 -5.74 24.24
C LEU A 366 -4.29 -7.08 24.56
N ILE A 367 -3.45 -7.15 25.59
CA ILE A 367 -2.87 -8.41 26.10
C ILE A 367 -3.97 -9.30 26.70
N ALA A 368 -4.93 -8.74 27.44
CA ALA A 368 -6.07 -9.51 27.92
C ALA A 368 -6.91 -10.06 26.75
N LEU A 369 -7.14 -9.25 25.72
CA LEU A 369 -7.80 -9.68 24.48
C LEU A 369 -7.02 -10.83 23.80
N ALA A 370 -5.68 -10.74 23.74
CA ALA A 370 -4.82 -11.78 23.20
C ALA A 370 -4.98 -13.11 23.97
N LYS A 371 -4.99 -13.04 25.30
CA LYS A 371 -5.19 -14.22 26.17
C LYS A 371 -6.56 -14.84 25.98
N ASP A 372 -7.60 -14.01 25.91
CA ASP A 372 -8.97 -14.46 25.62
C ASP A 372 -9.08 -15.13 24.24
N LEU A 373 -8.34 -14.65 23.24
CA LEU A 373 -8.34 -15.22 21.89
C LEU A 373 -7.61 -16.58 21.83
N LYS A 374 -6.64 -16.79 22.73
CA LYS A 374 -5.90 -18.05 22.87
C LYS A 374 -6.63 -19.07 23.73
N ALA A 375 -7.50 -18.63 24.62
CA ALA A 375 -8.27 -19.49 25.50
C ALA A 375 -9.24 -20.34 24.65
N GLU A 376 -8.82 -21.56 24.32
CA GLU A 376 -9.71 -22.57 23.77
C GLU A 376 -10.50 -23.19 24.92
N PRO A 377 -11.83 -23.14 24.86
CA PRO A 377 -12.66 -23.89 25.78
C PRO A 377 -12.44 -25.39 25.53
N GLU A 378 -12.16 -26.15 26.58
CA GLU A 378 -12.15 -27.61 26.51
C GLU A 378 -13.60 -28.10 26.39
N ASP A 379 -14.13 -28.14 25.16
CA ASP A 379 -15.43 -28.72 24.88
C ASP A 379 -15.40 -29.68 23.69
N ASP A 380 -16.19 -30.76 23.76
CA ASP A 380 -16.31 -31.78 22.70
C ASP A 380 -17.08 -31.30 21.45
N LEU A 381 -17.15 -29.99 21.20
CA LEU A 381 -17.87 -29.43 20.04
C LEU A 381 -16.93 -29.33 18.84
N SER A 382 -17.43 -29.64 17.64
CA SER A 382 -16.72 -29.30 16.41
C SER A 382 -16.70 -27.77 16.18
N ASP A 383 -15.74 -27.26 15.41
CA ASP A 383 -15.64 -25.82 15.07
C ASP A 383 -16.95 -25.23 14.53
N ALA A 384 -17.67 -26.03 13.73
CA ALA A 384 -18.98 -25.65 13.22
C ALA A 384 -19.98 -25.52 14.36
N GLU A 385 -20.14 -26.53 15.21
CA GLU A 385 -21.08 -26.50 16.34
C GLU A 385 -20.75 -25.39 17.32
N ARG A 386 -19.46 -25.15 17.56
CA ARG A 386 -18.99 -24.05 18.40
C ARG A 386 -19.42 -22.69 17.87
N SER A 387 -19.33 -22.49 16.55
CA SER A 387 -19.75 -21.22 15.93
C SER A 387 -21.26 -20.95 16.06
N PHE A 388 -22.08 -22.00 16.02
CA PHE A 388 -23.53 -21.90 16.24
C PHE A 388 -23.87 -21.75 17.73
N TYR A 389 -23.13 -22.43 18.61
CA TYR A 389 -23.24 -22.26 20.06
C TYR A 389 -22.95 -20.81 20.46
N ASP A 390 -21.85 -20.24 20.00
CA ASP A 390 -21.47 -18.85 20.30
C ASP A 390 -22.52 -17.85 19.81
N ALA A 391 -23.14 -18.12 18.65
CA ALA A 391 -24.25 -17.31 18.13
C ALA A 391 -25.51 -17.35 19.01
N LEU A 392 -25.78 -18.48 19.65
CA LEU A 392 -26.91 -18.62 20.60
C LEU A 392 -26.58 -18.03 21.98
N ALA A 393 -25.32 -18.19 22.40
CA ALA A 393 -24.80 -17.79 23.71
C ALA A 393 -24.51 -16.28 23.82
N GLN A 394 -24.54 -15.54 22.71
CA GLN A 394 -24.46 -14.07 22.73
C GLN A 394 -25.56 -13.43 23.59
N ASN A 395 -26.70 -14.12 23.72
CA ASN A 395 -27.80 -13.71 24.59
C ASN A 395 -27.61 -14.25 26.00
N GLN A 396 -27.09 -13.42 26.91
CA GLN A 396 -26.77 -13.80 28.28
C GLN A 396 -27.96 -14.42 29.04
N SER A 397 -29.17 -13.89 28.84
CA SER A 397 -30.39 -14.45 29.46
C SER A 397 -30.77 -15.84 28.94
N ALA A 398 -30.40 -16.19 27.69
CA ALA A 398 -30.62 -17.54 27.17
C ALA A 398 -29.65 -18.54 27.82
N VAL A 399 -28.39 -18.13 28.05
CA VAL A 399 -27.39 -18.92 28.78
C VAL A 399 -27.83 -19.17 30.22
N GLU A 400 -28.36 -18.15 30.89
CA GLU A 400 -28.83 -18.25 32.29
C GLU A 400 -30.08 -19.12 32.46
N VAL A 401 -30.99 -19.12 31.48
CA VAL A 401 -32.26 -19.85 31.56
C VAL A 401 -32.14 -21.31 31.10
N MET A 402 -31.37 -21.58 30.05
CA MET A 402 -31.27 -22.91 29.42
C MET A 402 -30.03 -23.69 29.87
N GLY A 403 -28.99 -23.00 30.34
CA GLY A 403 -27.70 -23.60 30.63
C GLY A 403 -26.92 -24.01 29.38
N ASN A 404 -25.63 -24.28 29.57
CA ASN A 404 -24.71 -24.57 28.46
C ASN A 404 -25.04 -25.89 27.73
N GLU A 405 -25.55 -26.91 28.44
CA GLU A 405 -25.83 -28.23 27.84
C GLU A 405 -26.95 -28.19 26.80
N GLU A 406 -28.05 -27.49 27.07
CA GLU A 406 -29.16 -27.38 26.11
C GLU A 406 -28.75 -26.56 24.87
N LEU A 407 -27.98 -25.49 25.06
CA LEU A 407 -27.47 -24.69 23.94
C LEU A 407 -26.53 -25.49 23.03
N ARG A 408 -25.73 -26.41 23.60
CA ARG A 408 -24.88 -27.34 22.81
C ARG A 408 -25.72 -28.27 21.95
N ILE A 409 -26.79 -28.86 22.51
CA ILE A 409 -27.72 -29.72 21.76
C ILE A 409 -28.35 -28.94 20.60
N ILE A 410 -28.81 -27.72 20.86
CA ILE A 410 -29.41 -26.86 19.83
C ILE A 410 -28.37 -26.56 18.73
N ALA A 411 -27.13 -26.25 19.09
CA ALA A 411 -26.07 -25.97 18.13
C ALA A 411 -25.79 -27.18 17.21
N THR A 412 -25.69 -28.40 17.75
CA THR A 412 -25.53 -29.64 16.96
C THR A 412 -26.71 -29.86 16.01
N VAL A 413 -27.95 -29.65 16.48
CA VAL A 413 -29.15 -29.77 15.63
C VAL A 413 -29.17 -28.72 14.53
N LEU A 414 -28.75 -27.49 14.81
CA LEU A 414 -28.67 -26.41 13.83
C LEU A 414 -27.62 -26.71 12.75
N VAL A 415 -26.42 -27.17 13.12
CA VAL A 415 -25.37 -27.54 12.15
C VAL A 415 -25.86 -28.62 11.20
N ASN A 416 -26.48 -29.68 11.73
CA ASN A 416 -27.04 -30.75 10.90
C ASN A 416 -28.16 -30.22 9.98
N SER A 417 -29.07 -29.41 10.52
CA SER A 417 -30.14 -28.80 9.71
C SER A 417 -29.59 -27.92 8.58
N VAL A 418 -28.49 -27.19 8.80
CA VAL A 418 -27.88 -26.34 7.77
C VAL A 418 -27.14 -27.18 6.72
N ARG A 419 -26.46 -28.27 7.13
CA ARG A 419 -25.82 -29.23 6.19
C ARG A 419 -26.84 -29.96 5.33
N ASP A 420 -27.96 -30.37 5.89
CA ASP A 420 -29.03 -31.06 5.15
C ASP A 420 -29.74 -30.16 4.14
N SER A 421 -29.69 -28.84 4.36
CA SER A 421 -30.33 -27.85 3.49
C SER A 421 -29.36 -27.10 2.58
N SER A 422 -28.05 -27.37 2.67
CA SER A 422 -27.03 -26.81 1.77
C SER A 422 -27.07 -27.43 0.37
N GLY A 423 -28.03 -26.99 -0.44
CA GLY A 423 -27.88 -27.03 -1.91
C GLY A 423 -26.83 -26.00 -2.38
N VAL A 424 -26.37 -26.13 -3.63
CA VAL A 424 -25.39 -25.21 -4.25
C VAL A 424 -25.93 -23.76 -4.19
N ASP A 425 -25.14 -22.85 -3.62
CA ASP A 425 -25.38 -21.40 -3.54
C ASP A 425 -26.70 -20.93 -2.88
N TRP A 426 -27.20 -21.66 -1.87
CA TRP A 426 -28.47 -21.30 -1.22
C TRP A 426 -28.49 -19.88 -0.59
N TRP A 427 -27.35 -19.33 -0.18
CA TRP A 427 -27.24 -17.97 0.39
C TRP A 427 -27.48 -16.85 -0.65
N ARG A 428 -27.51 -17.15 -1.94
CA ARG A 428 -27.86 -16.18 -3.01
C ARG A 428 -29.35 -16.14 -3.32
N ARG A 429 -30.13 -17.04 -2.70
CA ARG A 429 -31.55 -17.30 -3.00
C ARG A 429 -32.45 -16.91 -1.83
N ASP A 430 -33.24 -15.86 -2.01
CA ASP A 430 -34.11 -15.33 -0.95
C ASP A 430 -35.20 -16.32 -0.52
N ASP A 431 -35.68 -17.16 -1.44
CA ASP A 431 -36.66 -18.21 -1.16
C ASP A 431 -36.10 -19.31 -0.24
N VAL A 432 -34.81 -19.67 -0.42
CA VAL A 432 -34.14 -20.67 0.42
C VAL A 432 -33.75 -20.07 1.78
N ARG A 433 -33.30 -18.81 1.82
CA ARG A 433 -33.04 -18.09 3.09
C ARG A 433 -34.29 -17.96 3.95
N ALA A 434 -35.45 -17.70 3.34
CA ALA A 434 -36.73 -17.67 4.07
C ALA A 434 -37.11 -19.04 4.65
N LYS A 435 -36.88 -20.15 3.91
CA LYS A 435 -37.10 -21.51 4.43
C LYS A 435 -36.15 -21.85 5.58
N MET A 436 -34.88 -21.45 5.47
CA MET A 436 -33.89 -21.61 6.54
C MET A 436 -34.31 -20.86 7.81
N ARG A 437 -34.75 -19.60 7.70
CA ARG A 437 -35.31 -18.82 8.82
C ARG A 437 -36.41 -19.56 9.56
N VAL A 438 -37.34 -20.15 8.81
CA VAL A 438 -38.47 -20.91 9.37
C VAL A 438 -37.99 -22.19 10.07
N ALA A 439 -37.02 -22.89 9.49
CA ALA A 439 -36.42 -24.08 10.08
C ALA A 439 -35.70 -23.76 11.41
N VAL A 440 -34.84 -22.75 11.42
CA VAL A 440 -34.13 -22.28 12.63
C VAL A 440 -35.12 -21.85 13.71
N LYS A 441 -36.14 -21.06 13.36
CA LYS A 441 -37.19 -20.63 14.31
C LYS A 441 -37.96 -21.81 14.92
N ARG A 442 -38.20 -22.86 14.13
CA ARG A 442 -38.86 -24.09 14.60
C ARG A 442 -37.98 -24.88 15.56
N ILE A 443 -36.68 -25.00 15.27
CA ILE A 443 -35.71 -25.68 16.13
C ILE A 443 -35.62 -24.96 17.48
N LEU A 444 -35.42 -23.65 17.46
CA LEU A 444 -35.36 -22.84 18.68
C LEU A 444 -36.62 -22.95 19.55
N ARG A 445 -37.82 -22.97 18.94
CA ARG A 445 -39.08 -23.18 19.69
C ARG A 445 -39.20 -24.57 20.30
N ARG A 446 -38.77 -25.61 19.56
CA ARG A 446 -38.87 -27.00 20.02
C ARG A 446 -38.01 -27.24 21.26
N HIS A 447 -36.85 -26.59 21.32
CA HIS A 447 -35.90 -26.71 22.42
C HIS A 447 -36.09 -25.64 23.51
N GLY A 448 -37.19 -24.87 23.50
CA GLY A 448 -37.52 -23.96 24.60
C GLY A 448 -36.73 -22.64 24.63
N TYR A 449 -36.11 -22.21 23.53
CA TYR A 449 -35.38 -20.93 23.49
C TYR A 449 -36.32 -19.74 23.78
N PRO A 450 -35.92 -18.77 24.64
CA PRO A 450 -36.79 -17.66 25.04
C PRO A 450 -37.40 -16.91 23.84
N PRO A 451 -38.73 -16.72 23.79
CA PRO A 451 -39.42 -16.15 22.64
C PRO A 451 -39.05 -14.67 22.39
N ASP A 452 -38.69 -13.94 23.45
CA ASP A 452 -38.40 -12.51 23.41
C ASP A 452 -37.07 -12.20 22.68
N LEU A 453 -36.12 -13.14 22.75
CA LEU A 453 -34.77 -13.03 22.15
C LEU A 453 -34.62 -13.90 20.90
N GLN A 454 -35.69 -14.60 20.50
CA GLN A 454 -35.67 -15.53 19.37
C GLN A 454 -35.36 -14.82 18.04
N ALA A 455 -35.83 -13.59 17.85
CA ALA A 455 -35.63 -12.87 16.59
C ALA A 455 -34.16 -12.56 16.32
N GLU A 456 -33.42 -12.12 17.33
CA GLU A 456 -32.00 -11.79 17.25
C GLU A 456 -31.15 -13.06 17.07
N ALA A 457 -31.43 -14.11 17.86
CA ALA A 457 -30.76 -15.40 17.72
C ALA A 457 -30.92 -16.00 16.31
N VAL A 458 -32.12 -15.90 15.71
CA VAL A 458 -32.33 -16.35 14.32
C VAL A 458 -31.46 -15.56 13.34
N MET A 459 -31.32 -14.24 13.50
CA MET A 459 -30.47 -13.45 12.61
C MET A 459 -28.99 -13.84 12.69
N LEU A 460 -28.47 -14.00 13.91
CA LEU A 460 -27.08 -14.40 14.15
C LEU A 460 -26.78 -15.80 13.61
N VAL A 461 -27.67 -16.76 13.87
CA VAL A 461 -27.55 -18.14 13.37
C VAL A 461 -27.54 -18.19 11.84
N ILE A 462 -28.33 -17.35 11.16
CA ILE A 462 -28.33 -17.30 9.69
C ILE A 462 -27.06 -16.68 9.15
N LYS A 463 -26.60 -15.58 9.76
CA LYS A 463 -25.35 -14.93 9.39
C LYS A 463 -24.17 -15.92 9.51
N GLN A 464 -24.20 -16.74 10.57
CA GLN A 464 -23.24 -17.81 10.79
C GLN A 464 -23.37 -18.94 9.74
N ALA A 465 -24.60 -19.35 9.40
CA ALA A 465 -24.85 -20.34 8.35
C ALA A 465 -24.39 -19.87 6.95
N GLU A 466 -24.56 -18.58 6.63
CA GLU A 466 -24.06 -17.99 5.38
C GLU A 466 -22.53 -18.01 5.31
N ALA A 467 -21.85 -17.67 6.41
CA ALA A 467 -20.38 -17.72 6.46
C ALA A 467 -19.84 -19.16 6.37
N MET A 468 -20.50 -20.11 7.02
CA MET A 468 -20.14 -21.53 6.90
C MET A 468 -20.28 -22.02 5.45
N ALA A 469 -21.33 -21.61 4.73
CA ALA A 469 -21.54 -22.00 3.34
C ALA A 469 -20.48 -21.40 2.38
N GLN A 470 -20.06 -20.16 2.62
CA GLN A 470 -19.01 -19.48 1.84
C GLN A 470 -17.60 -20.07 2.01
N LEU A 471 -17.35 -20.84 3.08
CA LEU A 471 -16.06 -21.49 3.31
C LEU A 471 -15.93 -22.84 2.59
N VAL A 472 -17.05 -23.44 2.20
CA VAL A 472 -17.11 -24.77 1.53
C VAL A 472 -17.12 -24.64 0.00
N THR A 473 -17.30 -23.42 -0.52
CA THR A 473 -17.23 -23.07 -1.96
C THR A 473 -15.90 -22.40 -2.28
#